data_AF-A0A9W9CUK8-F1
#
_entry.id   AF-A0A9W9CUK8-F1
#
_cell.length_a   1.000
_cell.length_b   1.000
_cell.length_c   1.000
_cell.angle_alpha   90.00
_cell.angle_beta   90.00
_cell.angle_gamma   90.00
#
_symmetry.space_group_name_H-M   'P 1'
#
loop_
_entity.id
_entity.type
_entity.pdbx_description
1 polymer ?
#
loop_
_entity_poly.entity_id
_entity_poly.type
_entity_poly.pdbx_seq_one_letter_code
_entity_poly.pdbx_strand_id
1 'polypeptide(L)'
;MTATSLLDRLNRDGFVVIPSAVKGDQLAHLREATAEVTTLARQGKWPSVRTLPKQFPPWPKNSPEVAKEHGIWGVQGMMHPDLPNSSTFVEMYFSDAVINPTKELLQCTDDELVMELFNLLVRPDEDFGLRWHRDDIPATATAEEELERLGQPAYSAQWNLALYDDASLIVVPGSHARARTDFERNADPFEKEIPGQLIVELKAGDVVFYNNNILHTGRYTSKKERMTLHGSAGHVAGSTLRARNVLQHGLRDWIDRVDFGRLDEKTKVRAEKMKASLVKMGQEAGDVGYSLDG
;
A
#
# COMPACT_ATOMS: atom_id res chain seq x y z
N MET A 1 -33.26 -5.74 2.97
CA MET A 1 -32.02 -5.93 2.19
C MET A 1 -30.88 -5.89 3.17
N THR A 2 -30.15 -6.99 3.33
CA THR A 2 -28.91 -7.02 4.13
C THR A 2 -27.90 -6.09 3.48
N ALA A 3 -27.13 -5.34 4.28
CA ALA A 3 -26.07 -4.51 3.74
C ALA A 3 -25.07 -5.38 2.97
N THR A 4 -24.67 -4.95 1.78
CA THR A 4 -23.67 -5.63 0.94
C THR A 4 -22.34 -5.72 1.70
N SER A 5 -21.71 -6.90 1.73
CA SER A 5 -20.45 -7.13 2.46
C SER A 5 -19.29 -6.29 1.89
N LEU A 6 -18.16 -6.22 2.60
CA LEU A 6 -16.94 -5.59 2.05
C LEU A 6 -16.46 -6.35 0.82
N LEU A 7 -16.50 -7.68 0.88
CA LEU A 7 -16.06 -8.55 -0.22
C LEU A 7 -16.95 -8.38 -1.45
N ASP A 8 -18.26 -8.33 -1.29
CA ASP A 8 -19.19 -8.11 -2.41
C ASP A 8 -18.92 -6.76 -3.10
N ARG A 9 -18.64 -5.70 -2.32
CA ARG A 9 -18.29 -4.38 -2.86
C ARG A 9 -16.94 -4.40 -3.57
N LEU A 10 -15.92 -5.03 -2.97
CA LEU A 10 -14.61 -5.18 -3.59
C LEU A 10 -14.72 -5.96 -4.92
N ASN A 11 -15.47 -7.06 -4.95
CA ASN A 11 -15.64 -7.87 -6.15
C ASN A 11 -16.37 -7.13 -7.26
N ARG A 12 -17.37 -6.30 -6.90
CA ARG A 12 -18.11 -5.49 -7.87
C ARG A 12 -17.28 -4.33 -8.42
N ASP A 13 -16.70 -3.53 -7.54
CA ASP A 13 -16.13 -2.22 -7.91
C ASP A 13 -14.60 -2.25 -8.05
N GLY A 14 -13.94 -3.24 -7.46
CA GLY A 14 -12.48 -3.36 -7.37
C GLY A 14 -11.89 -2.58 -6.20
N PHE A 15 -12.71 -1.85 -5.44
CA PHE A 15 -12.34 -1.16 -4.21
C PHE A 15 -13.53 -1.09 -3.24
N VAL A 16 -13.24 -0.81 -1.97
CA VAL A 16 -14.24 -0.59 -0.93
C VAL A 16 -13.73 0.42 0.09
N VAL A 17 -14.54 1.44 0.39
CA VAL A 17 -14.25 2.43 1.43
C VAL A 17 -14.93 2.06 2.73
N ILE A 18 -14.19 2.14 3.82
CA ILE A 18 -14.64 1.97 5.20
C ILE A 18 -14.50 3.33 5.88
N PRO A 19 -15.62 4.01 6.16
CA PRO A 19 -15.59 5.36 6.68
C PRO A 19 -15.18 5.36 8.16
N SER A 20 -14.41 6.39 8.55
CA SER A 20 -14.06 6.66 9.96
C SER A 20 -13.47 5.46 10.70
N ALA A 21 -12.65 4.66 10.00
CA ALA A 21 -11.94 3.53 10.57
C ALA A 21 -11.00 3.94 11.71
N VAL A 22 -10.47 5.16 11.65
CA VAL A 22 -9.70 5.80 12.72
C VAL A 22 -10.25 7.21 12.97
N LYS A 23 -10.35 7.64 14.24
CA LYS A 23 -10.94 8.94 14.60
C LYS A 23 -10.39 9.49 15.92
N GLY A 24 -10.73 10.74 16.23
CA GLY A 24 -10.41 11.39 17.50
C GLY A 24 -8.90 11.37 17.81
N ASP A 25 -8.56 11.02 19.04
CA ASP A 25 -7.18 11.03 19.55
C ASP A 25 -6.26 10.09 18.77
N GLN A 26 -6.77 8.94 18.30
CA GLN A 26 -5.96 8.01 17.50
C GLN A 26 -5.56 8.66 16.15
N LEU A 27 -6.48 9.36 15.50
CA LEU A 27 -6.18 10.08 14.25
C LEU A 27 -5.20 11.24 14.49
N ALA A 28 -5.36 11.98 15.59
CA ALA A 28 -4.45 13.06 15.97
C ALA A 28 -3.03 12.54 16.23
N HIS A 29 -2.92 11.44 16.98
CA HIS A 29 -1.64 10.78 17.29
C HIS A 29 -0.93 10.28 16.02
N LEU A 30 -1.66 9.65 15.09
CA LEU A 30 -1.09 9.23 13.81
C LEU A 30 -0.59 10.41 12.97
N ARG A 31 -1.30 11.54 12.98
CA ARG A 31 -0.86 12.76 12.27
C ARG A 31 0.44 13.31 12.85
N GLU A 32 0.56 13.37 14.17
CA GLU A 32 1.78 13.82 14.83
C GLU A 32 2.96 12.90 14.49
N ALA A 33 2.80 11.59 14.70
CA ALA A 33 3.82 10.60 14.40
C ALA A 33 4.27 10.62 12.94
N THR A 34 3.33 10.73 11.99
CA THR A 34 3.65 10.80 10.55
C THR A 34 4.27 12.14 10.15
N ALA A 35 3.92 13.25 10.79
CA ALA A 35 4.54 14.55 10.56
C ALA A 35 6.01 14.56 11.01
N GLU A 36 6.32 13.97 12.16
CA GLU A 36 7.70 13.82 12.63
C GLU A 36 8.54 12.97 11.68
N VAL A 37 8.02 11.80 11.28
CA VAL A 37 8.69 10.91 10.31
C VAL A 37 8.89 11.59 8.96
N THR A 38 7.89 12.33 8.46
CA THR A 38 7.99 13.07 7.21
C THR A 38 9.07 14.15 7.30
N THR A 39 9.15 14.85 8.43
CA THR A 39 10.17 15.87 8.69
C THR A 39 11.56 15.27 8.72
N LEU A 40 11.75 14.13 9.41
CA LEU A 40 13.00 13.38 9.43
C LEU A 40 13.43 12.96 8.01
N ALA A 41 12.50 12.44 7.21
CA ALA A 41 12.76 12.00 5.84
C ALA A 41 13.13 13.17 4.91
N ARG A 42 12.43 14.31 4.99
CA ARG A 42 12.76 15.53 4.22
C ARG A 42 14.10 16.14 4.61
N GLN A 43 14.59 15.88 5.83
CA GLN A 43 15.95 16.26 6.25
C GLN A 43 17.03 15.28 5.75
N GLY A 44 16.67 14.23 5.02
CA GLY A 44 17.61 13.21 4.58
C GLY A 44 18.08 12.26 5.69
N LYS A 45 17.42 12.27 6.85
CA LYS A 45 17.81 11.49 8.04
C LYS A 45 17.16 10.12 8.12
N TRP A 46 16.32 9.77 7.14
CA TRP A 46 15.78 8.43 6.96
C TRP A 46 16.15 7.91 5.57
N PRO A 47 16.84 6.77 5.44
CA PRO A 47 17.43 6.33 4.16
C PRO A 47 16.40 5.82 3.15
N SER A 48 15.25 5.32 3.61
CA SER A 48 14.28 4.61 2.77
C SER A 48 13.08 5.50 2.46
N VAL A 49 13.13 6.21 1.33
CA VAL A 49 12.06 7.12 0.87
C VAL A 49 11.66 6.82 -0.57
N ARG A 50 10.60 7.47 -1.04
CA ARG A 50 10.26 7.57 -2.47
C ARG A 50 10.59 8.98 -2.94
N THR A 51 11.58 9.12 -3.81
CA THR A 51 12.05 10.42 -4.32
C THR A 51 11.31 10.82 -5.59
N LEU A 52 11.19 12.12 -5.85
CA LEU A 52 10.65 12.63 -7.12
C LEU A 52 11.74 12.68 -8.20
N PRO A 53 11.38 12.59 -9.49
CA PRO A 53 10.06 12.24 -10.04
C PRO A 53 9.89 10.72 -10.20
N LYS A 54 10.65 9.90 -9.47
CA LYS A 54 10.66 8.44 -9.67
C LYS A 54 9.41 7.78 -9.08
N GLN A 55 8.68 7.04 -9.91
CA GLN A 55 7.38 6.44 -9.56
C GLN A 55 7.50 5.05 -8.92
N PHE A 56 8.47 4.25 -9.35
CA PHE A 56 8.61 2.85 -8.95
C PHE A 56 10.01 2.58 -8.36
N PRO A 57 10.17 1.54 -7.53
CA PRO A 57 11.49 1.17 -7.04
C PRO A 57 12.43 0.72 -8.18
N PRO A 58 13.75 0.66 -7.93
CA PRO A 58 14.44 1.08 -6.71
C PRO A 58 14.64 2.61 -6.65
N TRP A 59 14.28 3.24 -5.53
CA TRP A 59 14.62 4.64 -5.28
C TRP A 59 16.05 4.78 -4.76
N PRO A 60 16.75 5.91 -5.01
CA PRO A 60 18.04 6.17 -4.41
C PRO A 60 17.93 6.18 -2.88
N LYS A 61 19.00 5.75 -2.19
CA LYS A 61 19.10 5.92 -0.73
C LYS A 61 19.09 7.41 -0.43
N ASN A 62 18.22 7.81 0.49
CA ASN A 62 18.07 9.20 0.87
C ASN A 62 19.32 9.71 1.62
N SER A 63 19.61 10.98 1.43
CA SER A 63 20.60 11.77 2.16
C SER A 63 20.13 13.23 2.18
N PRO A 64 20.75 14.12 2.97
CA PRO A 64 20.41 15.55 2.94
C PRO A 64 20.53 16.16 1.54
N GLU A 65 21.50 15.71 0.74
CA GLU A 65 21.71 16.13 -0.64
C GLU A 65 20.58 15.63 -1.55
N VAL A 66 20.25 14.33 -1.49
CA VAL A 66 19.17 13.70 -2.29
C VAL A 66 17.82 14.32 -1.95
N ALA A 67 17.52 14.51 -0.67
CA ALA A 67 16.26 15.11 -0.23
C ALA A 67 16.13 16.56 -0.72
N LYS A 68 17.24 17.33 -0.71
CA LYS A 68 17.27 18.71 -1.20
C LYS A 68 17.15 18.80 -2.73
N GLU A 69 17.78 17.88 -3.46
CA GLU A 69 17.78 17.87 -4.92
C GLU A 69 16.44 17.41 -5.50
N HIS A 70 15.88 16.34 -4.94
CA HIS A 70 14.73 15.66 -5.53
C HIS A 70 13.43 15.90 -4.76
N GLY A 71 13.47 16.10 -3.45
CA GLY A 71 12.27 15.98 -2.61
C GLY A 71 11.72 14.56 -2.56
N ILE A 72 10.61 14.37 -1.84
CA ILE A 72 10.00 13.07 -1.61
C ILE A 72 8.48 13.09 -1.84
N TRP A 73 7.92 11.92 -2.07
CA TRP A 73 6.46 11.70 -2.08
C TRP A 73 6.03 10.50 -1.23
N GLY A 74 6.98 9.84 -0.56
CA GLY A 74 6.69 8.81 0.41
C GLY A 74 7.88 8.43 1.30
N VAL A 75 7.59 7.79 2.42
CA VAL A 75 8.54 7.22 3.38
C VAL A 75 8.27 5.71 3.46
N GLN A 76 9.33 4.91 3.50
CA GLN A 76 9.22 3.46 3.52
C GLN A 76 9.64 2.87 4.86
N GLY A 77 9.09 1.70 5.19
CA GLY A 77 9.49 0.93 6.36
C GLY A 77 8.93 1.48 7.66
N MET A 78 7.62 1.73 7.73
CA MET A 78 6.98 2.34 8.90
C MET A 78 7.11 1.50 10.18
N MET A 79 7.35 0.19 10.06
CA MET A 79 7.58 -0.72 11.19
C MET A 79 9.07 -0.91 11.52
N HIS A 80 9.97 -0.19 10.85
CA HIS A 80 11.40 -0.35 11.09
C HIS A 80 11.74 0.10 12.51
N PRO A 81 12.45 -0.72 13.31
CA PRO A 81 12.72 -0.43 14.73
C PRO A 81 13.44 0.91 14.96
N ASP A 82 14.36 1.28 14.08
CA ASP A 82 15.09 2.57 14.17
C ASP A 82 14.29 3.78 13.68
N LEU A 83 13.09 3.58 13.11
CA LEU A 83 12.21 4.69 12.73
C LEU A 83 11.53 5.25 13.99
N PRO A 84 11.54 6.57 14.22
CA PRO A 84 10.74 7.16 15.29
C PRO A 84 9.26 6.81 15.15
N ASN A 85 8.60 6.59 16.29
CA ASN A 85 7.18 6.21 16.36
C ASN A 85 6.85 4.86 15.70
N SER A 86 7.83 4.01 15.39
CA SER A 86 7.63 2.67 14.81
C SER A 86 6.57 1.84 15.56
N SER A 87 6.55 1.89 16.89
CA SER A 87 5.56 1.18 17.70
C SER A 87 4.12 1.63 17.41
N THR A 88 3.88 2.91 17.14
CA THR A 88 2.56 3.43 16.79
C THR A 88 2.10 2.93 15.43
N PHE A 89 3.03 2.79 14.48
CA PHE A 89 2.73 2.21 13.18
C PHE A 89 2.48 0.70 13.27
N VAL A 90 3.24 -0.01 14.10
CA VAL A 90 2.99 -1.43 14.41
C VAL A 90 1.59 -1.62 15.01
N GLU A 91 1.21 -0.83 16.02
CA GLU A 91 -0.14 -0.85 16.61
C GLU A 91 -1.23 -0.63 15.55
N MET A 92 -1.02 0.33 14.63
CA MET A 92 -1.98 0.61 13.55
C MET A 92 -2.10 -0.54 12.55
N TYR A 93 -0.97 -1.07 12.07
CA TYR A 93 -0.94 -2.15 11.08
C TYR A 93 -1.68 -3.41 11.56
N PHE A 94 -1.49 -3.78 12.83
CA PHE A 94 -2.13 -4.95 13.43
C PHE A 94 -3.48 -4.64 14.08
N SER A 95 -3.98 -3.40 14.00
CA SER A 95 -5.26 -3.04 14.59
C SER A 95 -6.44 -3.73 13.89
N ASP A 96 -7.55 -3.86 14.62
CA ASP A 96 -8.78 -4.44 14.08
C ASP A 96 -9.37 -3.63 12.93
N ALA A 97 -9.07 -2.33 12.84
CA ALA A 97 -9.47 -1.47 11.72
C ALA A 97 -8.82 -1.88 10.38
N VAL A 98 -7.68 -2.57 10.43
CA VAL A 98 -6.98 -3.10 9.25
C VAL A 98 -7.19 -4.61 9.11
N ILE A 99 -7.02 -5.35 10.20
CA ILE A 99 -7.01 -6.82 10.17
C ILE A 99 -8.40 -7.42 9.97
N ASN A 100 -9.46 -6.86 10.55
CA ASN A 100 -10.80 -7.44 10.35
C ASN A 100 -11.29 -7.28 8.90
N PRO A 101 -11.19 -6.11 8.25
CA PRO A 101 -11.46 -5.99 6.83
C PRO A 101 -10.58 -6.91 5.98
N THR A 102 -9.27 -6.99 6.28
CA THR A 102 -8.35 -7.88 5.57
C THR A 102 -8.84 -9.33 5.59
N LYS A 103 -9.25 -9.84 6.75
CA LYS A 103 -9.77 -11.21 6.88
C LYS A 103 -11.07 -11.44 6.14
N GLU A 104 -11.98 -10.47 6.16
CA GLU A 104 -13.23 -10.55 5.39
C GLU A 104 -12.94 -10.60 3.89
N LEU A 105 -12.07 -9.71 3.40
CA LEU A 105 -11.73 -9.61 1.97
C LEU A 105 -10.95 -10.83 1.47
N LEU A 106 -10.06 -11.39 2.30
CA LEU A 106 -9.28 -12.58 1.97
C LEU A 106 -10.00 -13.88 2.35
N GLN A 107 -11.15 -13.81 3.02
CA GLN A 107 -11.91 -14.94 3.55
C GLN A 107 -11.04 -15.90 4.38
N CYS A 108 -10.26 -15.34 5.31
CA CYS A 108 -9.24 -16.08 6.05
C CYS A 108 -9.27 -15.79 7.56
N THR A 109 -8.47 -16.57 8.29
CA THR A 109 -8.30 -16.48 9.74
C THR A 109 -6.93 -15.88 10.11
N ASP A 110 -6.74 -15.56 11.40
CA ASP A 110 -5.46 -15.02 11.90
C ASP A 110 -4.27 -15.95 11.59
N ASP A 111 -4.48 -17.27 11.51
CA ASP A 111 -3.44 -18.26 11.23
C ASP A 111 -2.99 -18.29 9.75
N GLU A 112 -3.77 -17.68 8.87
CA GLU A 112 -3.52 -17.66 7.42
C GLU A 112 -2.96 -16.31 6.94
N LEU A 113 -2.88 -15.32 7.84
CA LEU A 113 -2.38 -14.00 7.52
C LEU A 113 -0.85 -13.96 7.45
N VAL A 114 -0.36 -13.09 6.58
CA VAL A 114 1.06 -12.80 6.38
C VAL A 114 1.25 -11.29 6.47
N MET A 115 2.24 -10.84 7.24
CA MET A 115 2.58 -9.42 7.28
C MET A 115 3.37 -9.01 6.03
N GLU A 116 3.17 -7.79 5.57
CA GLU A 116 3.74 -7.30 4.31
C GLU A 116 4.20 -5.85 4.40
N LEU A 117 4.09 -5.11 3.29
CA LEU A 117 4.58 -3.74 3.19
C LEU A 117 3.77 -2.81 4.09
N PHE A 118 4.46 -1.86 4.71
CA PHE A 118 3.82 -0.73 5.35
C PHE A 118 4.65 0.54 5.19
N ASN A 119 4.07 1.51 4.47
CA ASN A 119 4.70 2.73 3.99
C ASN A 119 3.80 3.94 4.29
N LEU A 120 4.35 5.13 4.12
CA LEU A 120 3.65 6.40 4.21
C LEU A 120 3.76 7.13 2.87
N LEU A 121 2.64 7.57 2.32
CA LEU A 121 2.62 8.50 1.19
C LEU A 121 2.35 9.91 1.72
N VAL A 122 3.14 10.89 1.29
CA VAL A 122 3.10 12.26 1.83
C VAL A 122 2.73 13.26 0.73
N ARG A 123 2.40 14.50 1.12
CA ARG A 123 2.35 15.64 0.20
C ARG A 123 3.70 15.73 -0.53
N PRO A 124 3.72 15.65 -1.87
CA PRO A 124 4.97 15.71 -2.59
C PRO A 124 5.55 17.13 -2.52
N ASP A 125 6.88 17.24 -2.65
CA ASP A 125 7.54 18.55 -2.71
C ASP A 125 7.21 19.30 -4.01
N GLU A 126 6.93 18.58 -5.10
CA GLU A 126 6.43 19.12 -6.38
C GLU A 126 5.18 18.35 -6.86
N ASP A 127 4.35 18.96 -7.72
CA ASP A 127 3.20 18.25 -8.31
C ASP A 127 3.67 16.96 -9.00
N PHE A 128 2.99 15.84 -8.73
CA PHE A 128 3.47 14.52 -9.13
C PHE A 128 2.32 13.60 -9.53
N GLY A 129 2.56 12.73 -10.51
CA GLY A 129 1.57 11.76 -10.95
C GLY A 129 2.22 10.45 -11.37
N LEU A 130 1.52 9.35 -11.14
CA LEU A 130 1.93 8.04 -11.62
C LEU A 130 1.35 7.79 -13.02
N ARG A 131 1.96 6.93 -13.82
CA ARG A 131 1.28 6.42 -15.02
C ARG A 131 0.07 5.59 -14.63
N TRP A 132 -0.89 5.40 -15.54
CA TRP A 132 -1.92 4.39 -15.37
C TRP A 132 -1.27 3.00 -15.28
N HIS A 133 -1.58 2.25 -14.24
CA HIS A 133 -0.96 0.95 -14.00
C HIS A 133 -1.88 -0.01 -13.25
N ARG A 134 -1.44 -1.27 -13.26
CA ARG A 134 -1.84 -2.33 -12.35
C ARG A 134 -0.55 -2.75 -11.63
N ASP A 135 -0.63 -3.16 -10.37
CA ASP A 135 0.60 -3.40 -9.58
C ASP A 135 1.39 -4.62 -10.08
N ASP A 136 0.71 -5.70 -10.47
CA ASP A 136 1.38 -6.97 -10.85
C ASP A 136 1.34 -7.28 -12.34
N ILE A 137 0.61 -6.48 -13.12
CA ILE A 137 0.34 -6.76 -14.54
C ILE A 137 0.91 -5.62 -15.40
N PRO A 138 1.99 -5.86 -16.16
CA PRO A 138 2.63 -4.82 -16.96
C PRO A 138 1.68 -4.30 -18.05
N ALA A 139 1.89 -3.06 -18.47
CA ALA A 139 1.09 -2.44 -19.54
C ALA A 139 1.22 -3.17 -20.89
N THR A 140 2.32 -3.90 -21.09
CA THR A 140 2.60 -4.68 -22.30
C THR A 140 1.89 -6.05 -22.33
N ALA A 141 1.24 -6.47 -21.24
CA ALA A 141 0.55 -7.75 -21.18
C ALA A 141 -0.59 -7.81 -22.21
N THR A 142 -0.74 -8.95 -22.89
CA THR A 142 -1.85 -9.21 -23.79
C THR A 142 -3.16 -9.34 -23.01
N ALA A 143 -4.31 -9.23 -23.69
CA ALA A 143 -5.60 -9.41 -23.04
C ALA A 143 -5.77 -10.80 -22.41
N GLU A 144 -5.20 -11.84 -23.04
CA GLU A 144 -5.21 -13.21 -22.53
C GLU A 144 -4.38 -13.33 -21.25
N GLU A 145 -3.16 -12.77 -21.24
CA GLU A 145 -2.29 -12.74 -20.05
C GLU A 145 -2.91 -11.93 -18.90
N GLU A 146 -3.60 -10.83 -19.22
CA GLU A 146 -4.35 -10.06 -18.22
C GLU A 146 -5.45 -10.91 -17.60
N LEU A 147 -6.30 -11.56 -18.41
CA LEU A 147 -7.41 -12.37 -17.90
C LEU A 147 -6.92 -13.59 -17.10
N GLU A 148 -5.84 -14.23 -17.54
CA GLU A 148 -5.22 -15.35 -16.81
C GLU A 148 -4.79 -14.92 -15.40
N ARG A 149 -4.14 -13.76 -15.27
CA ARG A 149 -3.67 -13.22 -13.98
C ARG A 149 -4.81 -12.68 -13.12
N LEU A 150 -5.75 -11.96 -13.72
CA LEU A 150 -6.91 -11.40 -13.02
C LEU A 150 -7.88 -12.48 -12.53
N GLY A 151 -7.92 -13.64 -13.19
CA GLY A 151 -8.72 -14.79 -12.78
C GLY A 151 -8.13 -15.58 -11.60
N GLN A 152 -6.91 -15.28 -11.15
CA GLN A 152 -6.32 -15.94 -9.98
C GLN A 152 -6.95 -15.45 -8.68
N PRO A 153 -7.00 -16.28 -7.62
CA PRO A 153 -7.47 -15.84 -6.32
C PRO A 153 -6.68 -14.65 -5.78
N ALA A 154 -7.37 -13.72 -5.13
CA ALA A 154 -6.73 -12.62 -4.43
C ALA A 154 -6.08 -13.13 -3.14
N TYR A 155 -4.76 -12.99 -3.05
CA TYR A 155 -4.00 -13.30 -1.82
C TYR A 155 -3.57 -12.05 -1.06
N SER A 156 -3.98 -10.85 -1.52
CA SER A 156 -3.65 -9.52 -0.95
C SER A 156 -4.86 -8.72 -0.57
N ALA A 157 -4.78 -8.05 0.57
CA ALA A 157 -5.58 -6.87 0.85
C ALA A 157 -4.66 -5.65 0.90
N GLN A 158 -4.62 -4.87 -0.18
CA GLN A 158 -3.93 -3.58 -0.22
C GLN A 158 -4.87 -2.48 0.25
N TRP A 159 -4.33 -1.52 0.99
CA TRP A 159 -5.13 -0.46 1.59
C TRP A 159 -4.38 0.88 1.70
N ASN A 160 -5.20 1.94 1.74
CA ASN A 160 -4.78 3.32 1.97
C ASN A 160 -5.65 3.90 3.10
N LEU A 161 -5.05 4.23 4.24
CA LEU A 161 -5.69 4.94 5.35
C LEU A 161 -5.35 6.43 5.25
N ALA A 162 -6.36 7.25 4.99
CA ALA A 162 -6.20 8.69 4.80
C ALA A 162 -6.13 9.41 6.16
N LEU A 163 -5.02 10.08 6.46
CA LEU A 163 -4.91 10.89 7.69
C LEU A 163 -5.45 12.31 7.49
N TYR A 164 -5.61 12.75 6.25
CA TYR A 164 -6.24 13.99 5.84
C TYR A 164 -7.24 13.68 4.73
N ASP A 165 -8.16 14.62 4.42
CA ASP A 165 -9.04 14.45 3.26
C ASP A 165 -8.23 14.25 1.98
N ASP A 166 -8.41 13.11 1.32
CA ASP A 166 -7.60 12.63 0.22
C ASP A 166 -8.48 12.38 -1.02
N ALA A 167 -7.95 12.74 -2.18
CA ALA A 167 -8.59 12.54 -3.48
C ALA A 167 -7.53 12.21 -4.56
N SER A 168 -6.41 11.61 -4.14
CA SER A 168 -5.26 11.37 -4.99
C SER A 168 -5.31 10.04 -5.74
N LEU A 169 -6.09 9.06 -5.25
CA LEU A 169 -6.27 7.78 -5.91
C LEU A 169 -7.40 7.89 -6.95
N ILE A 170 -7.08 7.57 -8.20
CA ILE A 170 -8.04 7.50 -9.31
C ILE A 170 -8.03 6.07 -9.83
N VAL A 171 -9.22 5.50 -10.01
CA VAL A 171 -9.41 4.09 -10.43
C VAL A 171 -10.36 3.99 -11.61
N VAL A 172 -10.32 2.88 -12.33
CA VAL A 172 -11.42 2.47 -13.22
C VAL A 172 -12.18 1.32 -12.56
N PRO A 173 -13.38 1.56 -11.99
CA PRO A 173 -14.13 0.52 -11.32
C PRO A 173 -14.41 -0.69 -12.22
N GLY A 174 -14.35 -1.90 -11.66
CA GLY A 174 -14.56 -3.16 -12.40
C GLY A 174 -13.38 -3.59 -13.30
N SER A 175 -12.35 -2.76 -13.48
CA SER A 175 -11.20 -3.11 -14.33
C SER A 175 -10.37 -4.26 -13.77
N HIS A 176 -10.45 -4.57 -12.48
CA HIS A 176 -9.81 -5.73 -11.84
C HIS A 176 -10.36 -7.09 -12.30
N ALA A 177 -11.49 -7.11 -13.02
CA ALA A 177 -12.13 -8.35 -13.48
C ALA A 177 -12.16 -8.49 -15.02
N ARG A 178 -11.46 -7.61 -15.74
CA ARG A 178 -11.37 -7.62 -17.21
C ARG A 178 -10.01 -7.15 -17.71
N ALA A 179 -9.65 -7.57 -18.91
CA ALA A 179 -8.53 -6.98 -19.64
C ALA A 179 -8.72 -5.47 -19.86
N ARG A 180 -7.63 -4.76 -20.13
CA ARG A 180 -7.70 -3.36 -20.58
C ARG A 180 -8.48 -3.26 -21.89
N THR A 181 -9.30 -2.22 -22.00
CA THR A 181 -9.97 -1.85 -23.26
C THR A 181 -8.96 -1.33 -24.28
N ASP A 182 -9.36 -1.26 -25.55
CA ASP A 182 -8.52 -0.67 -26.60
C ASP A 182 -8.14 0.78 -26.28
N PHE A 183 -9.04 1.56 -25.67
CA PHE A 183 -8.72 2.91 -25.23
C PHE A 183 -7.64 2.89 -24.15
N GLU A 184 -7.85 2.15 -23.07
CA GLU A 184 -6.90 2.08 -21.94
C GLU A 184 -5.52 1.57 -22.35
N ARG A 185 -5.45 0.72 -23.38
CA ARG A 185 -4.19 0.18 -23.91
C ARG A 185 -3.42 1.20 -24.76
N ASN A 186 -4.15 2.07 -25.47
CA ASN A 186 -3.57 3.05 -26.40
C ASN A 186 -3.48 4.46 -25.79
N ALA A 187 -4.03 4.68 -24.60
CA ALA A 187 -3.96 5.95 -23.89
C ALA A 187 -2.51 6.34 -23.57
N ASP A 188 -2.24 7.65 -23.53
CA ASP A 188 -0.97 8.14 -23.01
C ASP A 188 -0.74 7.60 -21.58
N PRO A 189 0.50 7.24 -21.18
CA PRO A 189 0.75 6.74 -19.83
C PRO A 189 0.23 7.67 -18.72
N PHE A 190 0.20 8.97 -18.96
CA PHE A 190 -0.30 10.00 -18.04
C PHE A 190 -1.62 10.62 -18.49
N GLU A 191 -2.37 9.94 -19.35
CA GLU A 191 -3.68 10.39 -19.83
C GLU A 191 -4.52 10.93 -18.67
N LYS A 192 -5.08 12.12 -18.86
CA LYS A 192 -5.76 12.84 -17.77
C LYS A 192 -7.11 12.22 -17.48
N GLU A 193 -7.79 11.79 -18.53
CA GLU A 193 -9.13 11.24 -18.48
C GLU A 193 -9.21 9.96 -19.31
N ILE A 194 -9.51 8.85 -18.65
CA ILE A 194 -9.87 7.61 -19.31
C ILE A 194 -11.35 7.28 -19.05
N PRO A 195 -12.06 6.63 -20.00
CA PRO A 195 -13.48 6.33 -19.85
C PRO A 195 -13.77 5.53 -18.57
N GLY A 196 -14.75 6.02 -17.80
CA GLY A 196 -15.19 5.35 -16.57
C GLY A 196 -14.26 5.53 -15.37
N GLN A 197 -13.24 6.41 -15.45
CA GLN A 197 -12.43 6.72 -14.27
C GLN A 197 -13.26 7.35 -13.15
N LEU A 198 -12.84 7.12 -11.92
CA LEU A 198 -13.44 7.63 -10.70
C LEU A 198 -12.35 8.08 -9.74
N ILE A 199 -12.51 9.26 -9.15
CA ILE A 199 -11.67 9.74 -8.05
C ILE A 199 -12.21 9.15 -6.76
N VAL A 200 -11.35 8.44 -6.01
CA VAL A 200 -11.72 7.88 -4.71
C VAL A 200 -11.56 8.97 -3.66
N GLU A 201 -12.68 9.59 -3.28
CA GLU A 201 -12.70 10.60 -2.22
C GLU A 201 -12.71 9.94 -0.83
N LEU A 202 -11.75 10.31 0.01
CA LEU A 202 -11.60 9.84 1.38
C LEU A 202 -11.65 11.02 2.34
N LYS A 203 -12.40 10.87 3.43
CA LYS A 203 -12.29 11.75 4.59
C LYS A 203 -11.15 11.30 5.48
N ALA A 204 -10.63 12.25 6.26
CA ALA A 204 -9.65 11.90 7.28
C ALA A 204 -10.20 10.80 8.23
N GLY A 205 -9.44 9.71 8.35
CA GLY A 205 -9.83 8.52 9.11
C GLY A 205 -10.46 7.41 8.28
N ASP A 206 -10.79 7.65 7.01
CA ASP A 206 -11.30 6.62 6.10
C ASP A 206 -10.16 5.71 5.62
N VAL A 207 -10.47 4.42 5.44
CA VAL A 207 -9.58 3.47 4.76
C VAL A 207 -10.26 2.94 3.50
N VAL A 208 -9.52 2.95 2.39
CA VAL A 208 -9.92 2.22 1.18
C VAL A 208 -9.09 0.97 1.05
N PHE A 209 -9.76 -0.16 0.85
CA PHE A 209 -9.16 -1.39 0.36
C PHE A 209 -9.41 -1.50 -1.13
N TYR A 210 -8.43 -1.92 -1.91
CA TYR A 210 -8.57 -2.07 -3.35
C TYR A 210 -7.77 -3.25 -3.87
N ASN A 211 -8.29 -3.86 -4.93
CA ASN A 211 -7.58 -4.90 -5.65
C ASN A 211 -6.33 -4.24 -6.28
N ASN A 212 -5.14 -4.76 -5.99
CA ASN A 212 -3.87 -4.21 -6.48
C ASN A 212 -3.77 -4.20 -8.02
N ASN A 213 -4.59 -5.03 -8.68
CA ASN A 213 -4.72 -5.06 -10.13
C ASN A 213 -5.92 -4.29 -10.66
N ILE A 214 -6.65 -3.49 -9.87
CA ILE A 214 -7.54 -2.47 -10.44
C ILE A 214 -6.68 -1.49 -11.27
N LEU A 215 -7.13 -1.09 -12.46
CA LEU A 215 -6.43 -0.06 -13.23
C LEU A 215 -6.55 1.26 -12.48
N HIS A 216 -5.42 1.83 -12.08
CA HIS A 216 -5.40 3.01 -11.23
C HIS A 216 -4.20 3.92 -11.49
N THR A 217 -4.27 5.11 -10.92
CA THR A 217 -3.19 6.09 -10.92
C THR A 217 -3.24 6.98 -9.68
N GLY A 218 -2.09 7.53 -9.31
CA GLY A 218 -1.95 8.57 -8.29
C GLY A 218 -1.79 9.94 -8.94
N ARG A 219 -2.54 10.93 -8.46
CA ARG A 219 -2.37 12.35 -8.81
C ARG A 219 -2.21 13.15 -7.53
N TYR A 220 -1.07 13.80 -7.38
CA TYR A 220 -0.67 14.50 -6.17
C TYR A 220 -0.36 15.95 -6.47
N THR A 221 -0.75 16.83 -5.56
CA THR A 221 -0.39 18.24 -5.61
C THR A 221 0.48 18.63 -4.43
N SER A 222 1.50 19.46 -4.68
CA SER A 222 2.34 20.02 -3.62
C SER A 222 1.62 21.09 -2.79
N LYS A 223 0.40 21.49 -3.16
CA LYS A 223 -0.37 22.60 -2.56
C LYS A 223 -1.33 22.18 -1.44
N LYS A 224 -1.57 20.89 -1.25
CA LYS A 224 -2.53 20.37 -0.24
C LYS A 224 -1.85 19.35 0.65
N GLU A 225 -1.96 19.53 1.97
CA GLU A 225 -1.41 18.57 2.93
C GLU A 225 -2.07 17.20 2.78
N ARG A 226 -1.23 16.17 2.83
CA ARG A 226 -1.60 14.79 2.55
C ARG A 226 -0.68 13.87 3.31
N MET A 227 -1.27 12.94 4.04
CA MET A 227 -0.57 11.80 4.60
C MET A 227 -1.49 10.59 4.51
N THR A 228 -1.01 9.52 3.89
CA THR A 228 -1.75 8.27 3.73
C THR A 228 -0.86 7.12 4.18
N LEU A 229 -1.28 6.41 5.21
CA LEU A 229 -0.66 5.15 5.58
C LEU A 229 -1.08 4.11 4.54
N HIS A 230 -0.10 3.55 3.83
CA HIS A 230 -0.29 2.65 2.70
C HIS A 230 0.36 1.32 3.01
N GLY A 231 -0.44 0.26 3.03
CA GLY A 231 0.03 -1.06 3.38
C GLY A 231 -0.70 -2.17 2.65
N SER A 232 -0.20 -3.38 2.86
CA SER A 232 -0.89 -4.59 2.47
C SER A 232 -0.75 -5.65 3.56
N ALA A 233 -1.66 -6.60 3.58
CA ALA A 233 -1.52 -7.86 4.31
C ALA A 233 -1.87 -9.01 3.38
N GLY A 234 -1.17 -10.12 3.55
CA GLY A 234 -1.21 -11.26 2.65
C GLY A 234 -1.85 -12.50 3.24
N HIS A 235 -1.98 -13.51 2.39
CA HIS A 235 -2.42 -14.86 2.73
C HIS A 235 -1.28 -15.87 2.55
N VAL A 236 -1.17 -16.88 3.42
CA VAL A 236 -0.14 -17.94 3.35
C VAL A 236 -0.19 -18.77 2.07
N ALA A 237 -1.36 -18.86 1.44
CA ALA A 237 -1.54 -19.50 0.14
C ALA A 237 -1.06 -18.65 -1.05
N GLY A 238 -0.63 -17.41 -0.81
CA GLY A 238 -0.02 -16.57 -1.83
C GLY A 238 1.29 -17.17 -2.36
N SER A 239 1.51 -17.07 -3.67
CA SER A 239 2.68 -17.68 -4.32
C SER A 239 4.00 -16.95 -4.04
N THR A 240 5.12 -17.54 -4.48
CA THR A 240 6.47 -16.93 -4.44
C THR A 240 6.57 -15.55 -5.11
N LEU A 241 5.66 -15.22 -6.05
CA LEU A 241 5.53 -13.87 -6.62
C LEU A 241 5.16 -12.81 -5.57
N ARG A 242 4.45 -13.22 -4.51
CA ARG A 242 4.06 -12.33 -3.42
C ARG A 242 5.22 -12.07 -2.46
N ALA A 243 5.95 -13.12 -2.11
CA ALA A 243 7.21 -12.98 -1.36
C ALA A 243 8.17 -12.01 -2.06
N ARG A 244 8.22 -12.01 -3.41
CA ARG A 244 8.94 -11.01 -4.21
C ARG A 244 8.46 -9.58 -3.97
N ASN A 245 7.15 -9.31 -4.06
CA ASN A 245 6.60 -7.98 -3.85
C ASN A 245 6.81 -7.44 -2.43
N VAL A 246 6.89 -8.31 -1.43
CA VAL A 246 7.11 -7.93 -0.03
C VAL A 246 8.60 -7.74 0.27
N LEU A 247 9.46 -8.65 -0.19
CA LEU A 247 10.89 -8.62 0.13
C LEU A 247 11.66 -7.54 -0.64
N GLN A 248 11.17 -7.09 -1.79
CA GLN A 248 11.79 -6.02 -2.58
C GLN A 248 11.76 -4.63 -1.88
N HIS A 249 10.92 -4.43 -0.86
CA HIS A 249 10.83 -3.19 -0.09
C HIS A 249 11.79 -3.15 1.12
N GLY A 250 12.80 -4.03 1.17
CA GLY A 250 13.88 -3.95 2.15
C GLY A 250 13.51 -4.46 3.54
N LEU A 251 12.46 -5.29 3.67
CA LEU A 251 12.09 -5.93 4.94
C LEU A 251 13.16 -6.90 5.48
N ARG A 252 13.98 -7.49 4.60
CA ARG A 252 14.93 -8.56 4.96
C ARG A 252 15.92 -8.18 6.07
N ASP A 253 16.40 -6.94 6.09
CA ASP A 253 17.52 -6.55 6.97
C ASP A 253 17.09 -6.23 8.42
N TRP A 254 15.79 -6.09 8.67
CA TRP A 254 15.28 -5.65 9.98
C TRP A 254 14.01 -6.37 10.44
N ILE A 255 13.43 -7.28 9.66
CA ILE A 255 12.18 -7.98 10.01
C ILE A 255 12.28 -8.69 11.37
N ASP A 256 13.42 -9.30 11.68
CA ASP A 256 13.63 -10.00 12.96
C ASP A 256 13.68 -9.06 14.16
N ARG A 257 13.90 -7.76 13.92
CA ARG A 257 14.02 -6.72 14.94
C ARG A 257 12.73 -5.92 15.14
N VAL A 258 11.64 -6.25 14.45
CA VAL A 258 10.36 -5.54 14.64
C VAL A 258 9.89 -5.73 16.07
N ASP A 259 9.62 -4.61 16.74
CA ASP A 259 9.18 -4.59 18.13
C ASP A 259 7.66 -4.65 18.24
N PHE A 260 7.15 -5.73 18.81
CA PHE A 260 5.74 -5.95 19.12
C PHE A 260 5.40 -5.71 20.59
N GLY A 261 6.33 -5.14 21.38
CA GLY A 261 6.20 -4.98 22.82
C GLY A 261 5.07 -4.07 23.30
N ARG A 262 4.55 -3.19 22.44
CA ARG A 262 3.39 -2.33 22.77
C ARG A 262 2.03 -2.93 22.40
N LEU A 263 2.01 -4.04 21.67
CA LEU A 263 0.77 -4.73 21.34
C LEU A 263 0.22 -5.45 22.57
N ASP A 264 -1.11 -5.53 22.69
CA ASP A 264 -1.74 -6.42 23.65
C ASP A 264 -1.42 -7.90 23.33
N GLU A 265 -1.55 -8.79 24.32
CA GLU A 265 -1.13 -10.20 24.18
C GLU A 265 -1.79 -10.92 22.99
N LYS A 266 -3.09 -10.66 22.73
CA LYS A 266 -3.79 -11.31 21.62
C LYS A 266 -3.23 -10.82 20.28
N THR A 267 -3.08 -9.51 20.13
CA THR A 267 -2.56 -8.90 18.90
C THR A 267 -1.10 -9.27 18.68
N LYS A 268 -0.30 -9.34 19.74
CA LYS A 268 1.10 -9.76 19.70
C LYS A 268 1.27 -11.19 19.19
N VAL A 269 0.46 -12.14 19.68
CA VAL A 269 0.48 -13.53 19.18
C VAL A 269 0.19 -13.59 17.68
N ARG A 270 -0.80 -12.82 17.19
CA ARG A 270 -1.08 -12.71 15.76
C ARG A 270 0.10 -12.10 14.99
N ALA A 271 0.68 -11.01 15.48
CA ALA A 271 1.79 -10.31 14.81
C ALA A 271 3.02 -11.22 14.66
N GLU A 272 3.38 -11.97 15.71
CA GLU A 272 4.47 -12.94 15.67
C GLU A 272 4.22 -14.06 14.65
N LYS A 273 2.99 -14.58 14.56
CA LYS A 273 2.61 -15.57 13.54
C LYS A 273 2.73 -15.01 12.13
N MET A 274 2.17 -13.81 11.89
CA MET A 274 2.23 -13.15 10.58
C MET A 274 3.69 -12.88 10.15
N LYS A 275 4.56 -12.49 11.09
CA LYS A 275 6.01 -12.34 10.87
C LYS A 275 6.66 -13.67 10.52
N ALA A 276 6.38 -14.72 11.30
CA ALA A 276 6.94 -16.05 11.05
C ALA A 276 6.55 -16.59 9.67
N SER A 277 5.31 -16.39 9.25
CA SER A 277 4.83 -16.75 7.91
C SER A 277 5.59 -15.99 6.82
N LEU A 278 5.82 -14.68 6.98
CA LEU A 278 6.61 -13.89 6.04
C LEU A 278 8.06 -14.42 5.94
N VAL A 279 8.71 -14.68 7.07
CA VAL A 279 10.09 -15.20 7.11
C VAL A 279 10.17 -16.55 6.39
N LYS A 280 9.22 -17.46 6.67
CA LYS A 280 9.14 -18.76 6.00
C LYS A 280 8.97 -18.62 4.49
N MET A 281 8.02 -17.79 4.04
CA MET A 281 7.81 -17.53 2.61
C MET A 281 9.06 -16.95 1.93
N GLY A 282 9.79 -16.08 2.62
CA GLY A 282 11.03 -15.50 2.10
C GLY A 282 12.18 -16.50 1.98
N GLN A 283 12.29 -17.44 2.91
CA GLN A 283 13.26 -18.55 2.83
C GLN A 283 12.96 -19.49 1.66
N GLU A 284 11.68 -19.76 1.40
CA GLU A 284 11.24 -20.63 0.30
C GLU A 284 11.39 -19.97 -1.08
N ALA A 285 11.29 -18.64 -1.17
CA ALA A 285 11.29 -17.91 -2.45
C ALA A 285 12.68 -17.62 -3.06
N GLY A 286 13.76 -17.65 -2.28
CA GLY A 286 15.12 -17.39 -2.79
C GLY A 286 15.41 -15.92 -3.15
N ASP A 287 16.32 -15.67 -4.10
CA ASP A 287 16.66 -14.31 -4.57
C ASP A 287 15.67 -13.84 -5.64
N VAL A 288 14.99 -12.73 -5.40
CA VAL A 288 13.80 -12.31 -6.16
C VAL A 288 13.95 -10.85 -6.60
N GLY A 289 14.08 -10.62 -7.92
CA GLY A 289 14.22 -9.28 -8.51
C GLY A 289 12.93 -8.44 -8.47
N TYR A 290 12.95 -7.23 -9.06
CA TYR A 290 11.84 -6.26 -9.03
C TYR A 290 10.69 -6.60 -10.01
N SER A 291 9.42 -6.36 -9.62
CA SER A 291 8.23 -6.60 -10.46
C SER A 291 7.90 -5.47 -11.45
N LEU A 292 8.19 -4.23 -11.06
CA LEU A 292 8.16 -3.04 -11.91
C LEU A 292 9.52 -2.35 -11.81
N ASP A 293 10.09 -1.98 -12.95
CA ASP A 293 11.28 -1.13 -13.05
C ASP A 293 10.92 0.11 -13.89
N GLY A 294 11.42 1.27 -13.49
CA GLY A 294 11.01 2.59 -14.01
C GLY A 294 11.65 3.75 -13.27
#